data_AF-A0A349NE34-F1
#
_entry.id   AF-A0A349NE34-F1
#
_cell.length_a   1.000
_cell.length_b   1.000
_cell.length_c   1.000
_cell.angle_alpha   90.00
_cell.angle_beta   90.00
_cell.angle_gamma   90.00
#
_symmetry.space_group_name_H-M   'P 1'
#
loop_
_entity.id
_entity.type
_entity.pdbx_description
1 polymer ?
#
loop_
_entity_poly.entity_id
_entity_poly.type
_entity_poly.pdbx_seq_one_letter_code
_entity_poly.pdbx_strand_id
1 'polypeptide(L)'
;MKKIKSLFLLLLLMPSLLMAQLQRSQAFHNKYQLKEVVVLSRHNIRSPLSSNGSALSKMTPHEWTKWSAAASELTLKGGILETEMGEFFRKWTVQEGLFEENEVPTVEEVNVYANSMQRCIATAQYFAGAFMPVANLRVNHRYLPSKMDPVFNPRLTKVSESFKVEAMKEINDMGGKDGLKGVNEKLKSSYLIVGKVLDL
;
A
#
# COMPACT_ATOMS: atom_id res chain seq x y z
N MET A 1 -10.01 -46.77 -26.29
CA MET A 1 -9.34 -46.61 -24.97
C MET A 1 -7.96 -45.92 -25.02
N LYS A 2 -7.14 -46.05 -26.09
CA LYS A 2 -5.84 -45.35 -26.18
C LYS A 2 -5.94 -43.81 -26.36
N LYS A 3 -6.94 -43.30 -27.08
CA LYS A 3 -7.13 -41.84 -27.31
C LYS A 3 -7.57 -41.07 -26.04
N ILE A 4 -8.30 -41.70 -25.14
CA ILE A 4 -8.78 -41.08 -23.88
C ILE A 4 -7.63 -40.94 -22.87
N LYS A 5 -6.71 -41.92 -22.82
CA LYS A 5 -5.50 -41.83 -21.98
C LYS A 5 -4.54 -40.73 -22.41
N SER A 6 -4.53 -40.38 -23.71
CA SER A 6 -3.69 -39.30 -24.24
C SER A 6 -4.23 -37.90 -23.89
N LEU A 7 -5.55 -37.74 -23.78
CA LEU A 7 -6.17 -36.45 -23.44
C LEU A 7 -6.03 -36.09 -21.96
N PHE A 8 -6.06 -37.08 -21.07
CA PHE A 8 -5.81 -36.89 -19.64
C PHE A 8 -4.36 -36.52 -19.32
N LEU A 9 -3.39 -36.98 -20.12
CA LEU A 9 -1.96 -36.63 -19.93
C LEU A 9 -1.66 -35.17 -20.31
N LEU A 10 -2.37 -34.62 -21.30
CA LEU A 10 -2.27 -33.21 -21.71
C LEU A 10 -2.90 -32.24 -20.70
N LEU A 11 -3.95 -32.66 -19.99
CA LEU A 11 -4.61 -31.87 -18.93
C LEU A 11 -3.80 -31.82 -17.62
N LEU A 12 -2.94 -32.81 -17.36
CA LEU A 12 -2.05 -32.83 -16.19
C LEU A 12 -0.79 -31.96 -16.35
N LEU A 13 -0.45 -31.53 -17.56
CA LEU A 13 0.70 -30.66 -17.85
C LEU A 13 0.35 -29.17 -17.93
N MET A 14 -0.94 -28.80 -17.89
CA MET A 14 -1.39 -27.41 -17.97
C MET A 14 -1.39 -26.57 -16.67
N PRO A 15 -1.25 -27.10 -15.43
CA PRO A 15 -1.22 -26.22 -14.25
C PRO A 15 0.08 -25.42 -14.10
N SER A 16 1.19 -25.82 -14.73
CA SER A 16 2.49 -25.16 -14.54
C SER A 16 2.68 -23.88 -15.36
N LEU A 17 1.84 -23.64 -16.37
CA LEU A 17 1.97 -22.48 -17.27
C LEU A 17 1.18 -21.24 -16.80
N LEU A 18 0.23 -21.40 -15.87
CA LEU A 18 -0.64 -20.32 -15.39
C LEU A 18 -0.22 -19.71 -14.04
N MET A 19 0.80 -20.29 -13.38
CA MET A 19 1.39 -19.78 -12.12
C MET A 19 2.89 -19.46 -12.26
N ALA A 20 3.35 -19.18 -13.47
CA ALA A 20 4.71 -18.73 -13.69
C ALA A 20 4.84 -17.23 -13.34
N GLN A 21 4.94 -16.91 -12.05
CA GLN A 21 6.06 -16.04 -11.73
C GLN A 21 7.29 -16.85 -12.15
N LEU A 22 7.87 -16.51 -13.31
CA LEU A 22 9.07 -17.18 -13.82
C LEU A 22 10.15 -17.04 -12.75
N GLN A 23 10.26 -18.02 -11.86
CA GLN A 23 11.36 -18.09 -10.92
C GLN A 23 12.60 -18.32 -11.78
N ARG A 24 13.42 -17.27 -11.90
CA ARG A 24 14.63 -17.34 -12.72
C ARG A 24 15.55 -18.38 -12.07
N SER A 25 16.33 -19.08 -12.89
CA SER A 25 17.25 -20.09 -12.36
C SER A 25 18.29 -19.45 -11.45
N GLN A 26 18.84 -20.22 -10.50
CA GLN A 26 19.95 -19.74 -9.66
C GLN A 26 21.12 -19.21 -10.50
N ALA A 27 21.41 -19.86 -11.64
CA ALA A 27 22.43 -19.43 -12.58
C ALA A 27 22.12 -18.08 -13.25
N PHE A 28 20.85 -17.70 -13.38
CA PHE A 28 20.47 -16.35 -13.80
C PHE A 28 20.65 -15.36 -12.65
N HIS A 29 20.16 -15.69 -11.45
CA HIS A 29 20.32 -14.83 -10.26
C HIS A 29 21.79 -14.49 -9.97
N ASN A 30 22.68 -15.48 -10.02
CA ASN A 30 24.11 -15.31 -9.77
C ASN A 30 24.84 -14.36 -10.76
N LYS A 31 24.19 -13.94 -11.85
CA LYS A 31 24.75 -12.97 -12.81
C LYS A 31 24.47 -11.52 -12.41
N TYR A 32 23.60 -11.29 -11.44
CA TYR A 32 23.18 -9.97 -11.01
C TYR A 32 23.53 -9.78 -9.54
N GLN A 33 23.95 -8.56 -9.21
CA GLN A 33 24.18 -8.11 -7.84
C GLN A 33 23.24 -6.94 -7.59
N LEU A 34 22.48 -6.99 -6.50
CA LEU A 34 21.68 -5.85 -6.06
C LEU A 34 22.61 -4.70 -5.64
N LYS A 35 22.32 -3.48 -6.10
CA LYS A 35 23.14 -2.29 -5.82
C LYS A 35 22.43 -1.22 -5.01
N GLU A 36 21.12 -1.08 -5.19
CA GLU A 36 20.32 -0.07 -4.52
C GLU A 36 18.86 -0.49 -4.49
N VAL A 37 18.12 -0.05 -3.48
CA VAL A 37 16.69 -0.27 -3.33
C VAL A 37 16.01 1.04 -2.93
N VAL A 38 14.92 1.38 -3.62
CA VAL A 38 13.99 2.43 -3.19
C VAL A 38 12.65 1.80 -2.85
N VAL A 39 12.24 1.93 -1.58
CA VAL A 39 10.95 1.41 -1.10
C VAL A 39 9.96 2.56 -0.93
N LEU A 40 8.98 2.62 -1.83
CA LEU A 40 7.82 3.51 -1.66
C LEU A 40 6.72 2.77 -0.91
N SER A 41 6.69 2.93 0.41
CA SER A 41 5.73 2.21 1.27
C SER A 41 4.49 3.05 1.62
N ARG A 42 3.35 2.37 1.74
CA ARG A 42 2.15 2.91 2.39
C ARG A 42 2.21 2.59 3.88
N HIS A 43 1.70 3.48 4.71
CA HIS A 43 1.53 3.18 6.14
C HIS A 43 0.72 1.89 6.36
N ASN A 44 1.00 1.16 7.43
CA ASN A 44 0.30 -0.08 7.77
C ASN A 44 -1.09 0.20 8.42
N ILE A 45 -1.73 -0.81 9.02
CA ILE A 45 -3.11 -0.77 9.52
C ILE A 45 -3.29 0.37 10.53
N ARG A 46 -4.20 1.28 10.18
CA ARG A 46 -4.62 2.42 10.99
C ARG A 46 -6.11 2.36 11.31
N SER A 47 -6.50 3.10 12.34
CA SER A 47 -7.92 3.39 12.56
C SER A 47 -8.51 4.24 11.40
N PRO A 48 -9.86 4.27 11.26
CA PRO A 48 -10.55 5.11 10.29
C PRO A 48 -10.17 6.60 10.40
N LEU A 49 -10.27 7.32 9.29
CA LEU A 49 -10.06 8.78 9.27
C LEU A 49 -11.20 9.52 9.96
N SER A 50 -12.42 9.00 9.83
CA SER A 50 -13.61 9.53 10.46
C SER A 50 -13.61 9.22 11.95
N SER A 51 -13.82 10.25 12.77
CA SER A 51 -14.08 10.13 14.19
C SER A 51 -15.57 9.92 14.49
N ASN A 52 -15.85 9.51 15.74
CA ASN A 52 -17.20 9.44 16.29
C ASN A 52 -17.87 10.82 16.21
N GLY A 53 -19.08 10.88 15.65
CA GLY A 53 -19.85 12.11 15.44
C GLY A 53 -19.77 12.69 14.02
N SER A 54 -18.89 12.18 13.15
CA SER A 54 -18.83 12.54 11.73
C SER A 54 -20.09 12.11 10.96
N ALA A 55 -20.33 12.67 9.77
CA ALA A 55 -21.43 12.28 8.91
C ALA A 55 -21.43 10.76 8.63
N LEU A 56 -20.26 10.20 8.32
CA LEU A 56 -20.04 8.76 8.12
C LEU A 56 -20.45 7.93 9.35
N SER A 57 -20.16 8.41 10.55
CA SER A 57 -20.51 7.68 11.78
C SER A 57 -22.02 7.59 12.03
N LYS A 58 -22.84 8.43 11.36
CA LYS A 58 -24.30 8.47 11.48
C LYS A 58 -25.02 7.81 10.30
N MET A 59 -24.29 7.25 9.34
CA MET A 59 -24.88 6.66 8.13
C MET A 59 -25.48 5.27 8.35
N THR A 60 -25.46 4.74 9.57
CA THR A 60 -26.00 3.43 9.88
C THR A 60 -26.56 3.43 11.30
N PRO A 61 -27.63 2.67 11.59
CA PRO A 61 -28.11 2.50 12.96
C PRO A 61 -27.18 1.64 13.82
N HIS A 62 -26.19 0.97 13.22
CA HIS A 62 -25.26 0.09 13.92
C HIS A 62 -24.19 0.86 14.70
N GLU A 63 -23.68 0.23 15.76
CA GLU A 63 -22.52 0.74 16.49
C GLU A 63 -21.22 0.43 15.74
N TRP A 64 -20.40 1.46 15.53
CA TRP A 64 -19.07 1.30 14.97
C TRP A 64 -18.09 0.68 15.97
N THR A 65 -17.20 -0.17 15.47
CA THR A 65 -16.09 -0.72 16.26
C THR A 65 -15.30 0.39 16.95
N LYS A 66 -15.13 0.26 18.27
CA LYS A 66 -14.24 1.14 19.04
C LYS A 66 -12.80 0.73 18.79
N TRP A 67 -12.03 1.61 18.14
CA TRP A 67 -10.61 1.38 17.89
C TRP A 67 -9.78 1.73 19.11
N SER A 68 -8.70 0.97 19.35
CA SER A 68 -7.75 1.23 20.43
C SER A 68 -6.77 2.36 20.13
N ALA A 69 -6.63 2.75 18.87
CA ALA A 69 -5.84 3.90 18.42
C ALA A 69 -6.76 5.10 18.13
N ALA A 70 -6.26 6.32 18.31
CA ALA A 70 -7.01 7.52 17.95
C ALA A 70 -7.26 7.59 16.44
N ALA A 71 -8.19 8.44 16.00
CA ALA A 71 -8.58 8.55 14.60
C ALA A 71 -7.35 8.80 13.70
N SER A 72 -7.29 8.06 12.59
CA SER A 72 -6.21 8.11 11.62
C SER A 72 -4.82 7.65 12.10
N GLU A 73 -4.65 7.21 13.34
CA GLU A 73 -3.36 6.72 13.87
C GLU A 73 -3.11 5.26 13.55
N LEU A 74 -1.83 4.89 13.52
CA LEU A 74 -1.42 3.49 13.37
C LEU A 74 -1.90 2.68 14.58
N THR A 75 -2.43 1.49 14.31
CA THR A 75 -2.78 0.53 15.35
C THR A 75 -1.56 -0.25 15.84
N LEU A 76 -1.61 -0.80 17.06
CA LEU A 76 -0.56 -1.72 17.54
C LEU A 76 -0.40 -2.94 16.63
N LYS A 77 -1.51 -3.49 16.10
CA LYS A 77 -1.44 -4.59 15.13
C LYS A 77 -0.76 -4.17 13.82
N GLY A 78 -1.00 -2.94 13.36
CA GLY A 78 -0.28 -2.35 12.22
C GLY A 78 1.22 -2.25 12.48
N GLY A 79 1.63 -1.92 13.70
CA GLY A 79 3.04 -1.94 14.11
C GLY A 79 3.66 -3.33 14.05
N ILE A 80 2.99 -4.35 14.61
CA ILE A 80 3.45 -5.75 14.57
C ILE A 80 3.63 -6.23 13.12
N LEU A 81 2.65 -5.98 12.26
CA LEU A 81 2.74 -6.37 10.85
C LEU A 81 3.86 -5.63 10.11
N GLU A 82 4.15 -4.39 10.49
CA GLU A 82 5.26 -3.65 9.89
C GLU A 82 6.62 -4.14 10.38
N THR A 83 6.73 -4.61 11.63
CA THR A 83 7.91 -5.34 12.11
C THR A 83 8.18 -6.56 11.24
N GLU A 84 7.15 -7.37 10.96
CA GLU A 84 7.29 -8.54 10.06
C GLU A 84 7.78 -8.13 8.66
N MET A 85 7.33 -6.99 8.13
CA MET A 85 7.84 -6.45 6.88
C MET A 85 9.31 -6.04 6.97
N GLY A 86 9.73 -5.37 8.06
CA GLY A 86 11.13 -5.02 8.28
C GLY A 86 12.05 -6.24 8.38
N GLU A 87 11.61 -7.29 9.08
CA GLU A 87 12.32 -8.57 9.16
C GLU A 87 12.46 -9.25 7.80
N PHE A 88 11.40 -9.22 6.98
CA PHE A 88 11.44 -9.72 5.61
C PHE A 88 12.48 -8.97 4.78
N PHE A 89 12.43 -7.63 4.79
CA PHE A 89 13.38 -6.81 4.03
C PHE A 89 14.81 -7.04 4.50
N ARG A 90 15.04 -7.19 5.81
CA ARG A 90 16.36 -7.50 6.36
C ARG A 90 16.92 -8.79 5.78
N LYS A 91 16.17 -9.88 5.89
CA LYS A 91 16.58 -11.20 5.37
C LYS A 91 16.82 -11.15 3.86
N TRP A 92 15.92 -10.50 3.13
CA TRP A 92 16.03 -10.37 1.68
C TRP A 92 17.26 -9.56 1.27
N THR A 93 17.51 -8.39 1.86
CA THR A 93 18.66 -7.55 1.48
C THR A 93 20.00 -8.18 1.85
N VAL A 94 20.06 -8.94 2.96
CA VAL A 94 21.25 -9.72 3.31
C VAL A 94 21.46 -10.88 2.33
N GLN A 95 20.39 -11.59 1.95
CA GLN A 95 20.47 -12.66 0.96
C GLN A 95 20.94 -12.17 -0.41
N GLU A 96 20.50 -10.98 -0.84
CA GLU A 96 20.92 -10.36 -2.09
C GLU A 96 22.31 -9.68 -2.01
N GLY A 97 22.97 -9.76 -0.85
CA GLY A 97 24.30 -9.20 -0.61
C GLY A 97 24.36 -7.68 -0.65
N LEU A 98 23.25 -7.00 -0.36
CA LEU A 98 23.21 -5.54 -0.23
C LEU A 98 23.75 -5.08 1.13
N PHE A 99 23.53 -5.88 2.18
CA PHE A 99 24.04 -5.65 3.53
C PHE A 99 24.61 -6.94 4.13
N GLU A 100 25.53 -6.81 5.07
CA GLU A 100 26.02 -7.91 5.89
C GLU A 100 25.12 -8.17 7.12
N GLU A 101 25.25 -9.36 7.71
CA GLU A 101 24.53 -9.69 8.94
C GLU A 101 25.00 -8.81 10.12
N ASN A 102 24.06 -8.26 10.89
CA ASN A 102 24.23 -7.22 11.90
C ASN A 102 24.97 -5.94 11.49
N GLU A 103 25.07 -5.62 10.19
CA GLU A 103 25.65 -4.35 9.73
C GLU A 103 24.93 -3.14 10.34
N VAL A 104 25.71 -2.12 10.71
CA VAL A 104 25.22 -0.81 11.15
C VAL A 104 25.53 0.20 10.05
N PRO A 105 24.58 0.47 9.13
CA PRO A 105 24.83 1.36 8.01
C PRO A 105 24.93 2.81 8.47
N THR A 106 25.67 3.60 7.71
CA THR A 106 25.74 5.06 7.84
C THR A 106 24.43 5.71 7.35
N VAL A 107 24.27 6.99 7.68
CA VAL A 107 23.13 7.79 7.20
C VAL A 107 23.12 8.00 5.67
N GLU A 108 24.25 7.75 5.00
CA GLU A 108 24.37 7.84 3.53
C GLU A 108 23.94 6.53 2.86
N GLU A 109 24.05 5.40 3.55
CA GLU A 109 23.70 4.06 3.03
C GLU A 109 22.23 3.72 3.25
N VAL A 110 21.65 4.16 4.38
CA VAL A 110 20.21 3.96 4.66
C VAL A 110 19.56 5.25 5.12
N ASN A 111 18.62 5.73 4.31
CA ASN A 111 17.76 6.87 4.64
C ASN A 111 16.30 6.42 4.74
N VAL A 112 15.69 6.61 5.91
CA VAL A 112 14.26 6.38 6.14
C VAL A 112 13.56 7.72 6.23
N TYR A 113 12.70 8.02 5.26
CA TYR A 113 11.96 9.30 5.20
C TYR A 113 10.45 9.06 5.15
N ALA A 114 9.73 9.65 6.10
CA ALA A 114 8.29 9.51 6.23
C ALA A 114 7.57 10.86 6.09
N ASN A 115 6.34 10.82 5.58
CA ASN A 115 5.39 11.90 5.78
C ASN A 115 5.25 12.18 7.28
N SER A 116 5.03 13.43 7.68
CA SER A 116 4.95 13.80 9.10
C SER A 116 3.60 13.47 9.75
N MET A 117 2.76 12.63 9.14
CA MET A 117 1.56 12.07 9.78
C MET A 117 1.97 11.00 10.81
N GLN A 118 1.34 10.96 12.00
CA GLN A 118 1.67 9.99 13.06
C GLN A 118 1.80 8.55 12.52
N ARG A 119 0.82 8.11 11.72
CA ARG A 119 0.81 6.75 11.17
C ARG A 119 2.00 6.43 10.27
N CYS A 120 2.53 7.42 9.56
CA CYS A 120 3.65 7.26 8.64
C CYS A 120 4.97 7.20 9.42
N ILE A 121 5.12 8.09 10.41
CA ILE A 121 6.28 8.08 11.31
C ILE A 121 6.32 6.75 12.07
N ALA A 122 5.22 6.33 12.68
CA ALA A 122 5.14 5.09 13.45
C ALA A 122 5.41 3.86 12.58
N THR A 123 4.84 3.78 11.37
CA THR A 123 5.12 2.68 10.42
C THR A 123 6.62 2.61 10.13
N ALA A 124 7.22 3.75 9.77
CA ALA A 124 8.65 3.81 9.47
C ALA A 124 9.52 3.42 10.67
N GLN A 125 9.10 3.72 11.90
CA GLN A 125 9.81 3.31 13.12
C GLN A 125 9.75 1.80 13.34
N TYR A 126 8.57 1.17 13.21
CA TYR A 126 8.44 -0.28 13.32
C TYR A 126 9.24 -1.00 12.22
N PHE A 127 9.16 -0.51 10.99
CA PHE A 127 9.96 -1.03 9.88
C PHE A 127 11.47 -0.92 10.18
N ALA A 128 11.94 0.29 10.51
CA ALA A 128 13.37 0.56 10.71
C ALA A 128 13.97 -0.23 11.87
N GLY A 129 13.22 -0.36 12.98
CA GLY A 129 13.64 -1.13 14.14
C GLY A 129 13.75 -2.63 13.86
N ALA A 130 12.94 -3.18 12.94
CA ALA A 130 13.04 -4.58 12.53
C ALA A 130 14.05 -4.80 11.38
N PHE A 131 14.15 -3.82 10.48
CA PHE A 131 15.05 -3.86 9.33
C PHE A 131 16.52 -3.78 9.76
N MET A 132 16.85 -2.93 10.73
CA MET A 132 18.23 -2.74 11.23
C MET A 132 18.24 -2.62 12.77
N PRO A 133 18.01 -3.73 13.49
CA PRO A 133 17.69 -3.71 14.93
C PRO A 133 18.79 -3.18 15.83
N VAL A 134 20.06 -3.30 15.42
CA VAL A 134 21.21 -2.81 16.18
C VAL A 134 21.69 -1.42 15.74
N ALA A 135 21.18 -0.90 14.62
CA ALA A 135 21.66 0.35 14.04
C ALA A 135 20.96 1.60 14.60
N ASN A 136 19.80 1.44 15.24
CA ASN A 136 18.98 2.55 15.74
C ASN A 136 18.75 3.63 14.67
N LEU A 137 18.29 3.21 13.48
CA LEU A 137 18.09 4.10 12.35
C LEU A 137 17.15 5.25 12.69
N ARG A 138 17.55 6.46 12.31
CA ARG A 138 16.71 7.65 12.43
C ARG A 138 15.64 7.67 11.34
N VAL A 139 14.38 7.76 11.75
CA VAL A 139 13.28 8.11 10.84
C VAL A 139 13.21 9.62 10.66
N ASN A 140 13.50 10.08 9.44
CA ASN A 140 13.41 11.48 9.07
C ASN A 140 11.97 11.85 8.71
N HIS A 141 11.51 13.00 9.20
CA HIS A 141 10.26 13.64 8.79
C HIS A 141 10.41 15.16 8.97
N ARG A 142 9.78 15.96 8.11
CA ARG A 142 10.09 17.39 8.02
C ARG A 142 9.30 18.29 8.97
N TYR A 143 8.07 17.91 9.30
CA TYR A 143 7.14 18.74 10.05
C TYR A 143 6.79 18.12 11.41
N LEU A 144 6.11 18.90 12.24
CA LEU A 144 5.51 18.41 13.48
C LEU A 144 4.58 17.22 13.18
N PRO A 145 4.51 16.23 14.09
CA PRO A 145 3.60 15.11 13.96
C PRO A 145 2.16 15.56 13.63
N SER A 146 1.55 14.87 12.68
CA SER A 146 0.21 15.12 12.11
C SER A 146 0.07 16.38 11.24
N LYS A 147 1.17 17.02 10.85
CA LYS A 147 1.20 18.01 9.76
C LYS A 147 1.60 17.34 8.44
N MET A 148 0.86 17.55 7.36
CA MET A 148 1.17 16.91 6.09
C MET A 148 2.39 17.54 5.40
N ASP A 149 3.34 16.69 5.01
CA ASP A 149 4.52 17.09 4.25
C ASP A 149 4.17 17.25 2.75
N PRO A 150 4.49 18.38 2.09
CA PRO A 150 4.26 18.60 0.66
C PRO A 150 4.87 17.53 -0.26
N VAL A 151 5.95 16.86 0.12
CA VAL A 151 6.53 15.75 -0.69
C VAL A 151 5.52 14.62 -0.86
N PHE A 152 4.69 14.39 0.17
CA PHE A 152 3.72 13.30 0.21
C PHE A 152 2.27 13.78 0.10
N ASN A 153 2.04 15.08 -0.18
CA ASN A 153 0.70 15.66 -0.23
C ASN A 153 0.16 15.59 -1.68
N PRO A 154 -0.82 14.72 -1.98
CA PRO A 154 -1.37 14.59 -3.32
C PRO A 154 -2.37 15.72 -3.61
N ARG A 155 -1.86 16.96 -3.67
CA ARG A 155 -2.66 18.15 -3.98
C ARG A 155 -2.34 18.66 -5.39
N LEU A 156 -3.36 19.16 -6.07
CA LEU A 156 -3.15 19.92 -7.30
C LEU A 156 -2.42 21.22 -6.96
N THR A 157 -1.20 21.39 -7.46
CA THR A 157 -0.36 22.58 -7.22
C THR A 157 -0.43 23.60 -8.37
N LYS A 158 -1.02 23.20 -9.50
CA LYS A 158 -1.26 24.05 -10.68
C LYS A 158 -2.64 23.74 -11.23
N VAL A 159 -3.54 24.72 -11.20
CA VAL A 159 -4.92 24.58 -11.68
C VAL A 159 -5.23 25.79 -12.58
N SER A 160 -5.01 25.65 -13.89
CA SER A 160 -5.41 26.64 -14.88
C SER A 160 -6.85 26.41 -15.34
N GLU A 161 -7.44 27.40 -16.02
CA GLU A 161 -8.77 27.23 -16.60
C GLU A 161 -8.79 26.14 -17.69
N SER A 162 -7.74 26.08 -18.52
CA SER A 162 -7.56 25.01 -19.50
C SER A 162 -7.49 23.62 -18.87
N PHE A 163 -6.81 23.49 -17.72
CA PHE A 163 -6.75 22.22 -16.99
C PHE A 163 -8.14 21.81 -16.48
N LYS A 164 -8.92 22.74 -15.92
CA LYS A 164 -10.28 22.43 -15.44
C LYS A 164 -11.18 21.99 -16.58
N VAL A 165 -11.12 22.66 -17.74
CA VAL A 165 -11.91 22.30 -18.92
C VAL A 165 -11.57 20.88 -19.36
N GLU A 166 -10.29 20.54 -19.47
CA GLU A 166 -9.88 19.19 -19.86
C GLU A 166 -10.26 18.15 -18.80
N ALA A 167 -9.99 18.41 -17.52
CA ALA A 167 -10.33 17.49 -16.44
C ALA A 167 -11.85 17.21 -16.38
N MET A 168 -12.68 18.24 -16.55
CA MET A 168 -14.13 18.06 -16.61
C MET A 168 -14.59 17.33 -17.86
N LYS A 169 -13.92 17.54 -19.00
CA LYS A 169 -14.17 16.78 -20.22
C LYS A 169 -13.88 15.29 -19.99
N GLU A 170 -12.68 14.96 -19.49
CA GLU A 170 -12.28 13.58 -19.19
C GLU A 170 -13.23 12.89 -18.18
N ILE A 171 -13.60 13.59 -17.11
CA ILE A 171 -14.56 13.09 -16.11
C ILE A 171 -15.93 12.80 -16.76
N ASN A 172 -16.41 13.66 -17.67
CA ASN A 172 -17.66 13.40 -18.39
C ASN A 172 -17.51 12.22 -19.37
N ASP A 173 -16.39 12.13 -20.07
CA ASP A 173 -16.11 11.03 -21.02
C ASP A 173 -16.14 9.66 -20.32
N MET A 174 -15.75 9.57 -19.03
CA MET A 174 -15.89 8.34 -18.22
C MET A 174 -17.34 7.81 -18.16
N GLY A 175 -18.33 8.70 -18.25
CA GLY A 175 -19.75 8.36 -18.28
C GLY A 175 -20.34 8.20 -19.69
N GLY A 176 -19.53 8.39 -20.74
CA GLY A 176 -19.99 8.34 -22.12
C GLY A 176 -20.96 9.48 -22.45
N LYS A 177 -21.98 9.20 -23.28
CA LYS A 177 -22.96 10.19 -23.74
C LYS A 177 -23.72 10.90 -22.61
N ASP A 178 -23.80 10.27 -21.43
CA ASP A 178 -24.56 10.76 -20.28
C ASP A 178 -23.67 11.52 -19.28
N GLY A 179 -22.38 11.72 -19.59
CA GLY A 179 -21.45 12.49 -18.76
C GLY A 179 -21.38 11.98 -17.31
N LEU A 180 -21.24 12.91 -16.36
CA LEU A 180 -21.22 12.58 -14.92
C LEU A 180 -22.43 11.76 -14.43
N LYS A 181 -23.60 11.90 -15.06
CA LYS A 181 -24.78 11.08 -14.75
C LYS A 181 -24.53 9.62 -15.11
N GLY A 182 -23.93 9.36 -16.28
CA GLY A 182 -23.53 8.03 -16.70
C GLY A 182 -22.54 7.36 -15.74
N VAL A 183 -21.62 8.14 -15.14
CA VAL A 183 -20.72 7.64 -14.09
C VAL A 183 -21.53 7.17 -12.87
N ASN A 184 -22.49 7.97 -12.39
CA ASN A 184 -23.32 7.61 -11.25
C ASN A 184 -24.24 6.42 -11.52
N GLU A 185 -24.82 6.31 -12.72
CA GLU A 185 -25.64 5.15 -13.09
C GLU A 185 -24.81 3.85 -13.10
N LYS A 186 -23.55 3.90 -13.55
CA LYS A 186 -22.63 2.75 -13.48
C LYS A 186 -22.33 2.34 -12.03
N LEU A 187 -22.38 3.28 -11.08
CA LEU A 187 -22.16 3.03 -9.65
C LEU A 187 -23.44 2.62 -8.89
N LYS A 188 -24.61 2.62 -9.54
CA LYS A 188 -25.89 2.33 -8.89
C LYS A 188 -25.90 1.00 -8.11
N SER A 189 -25.32 -0.06 -8.67
CA SER A 189 -25.21 -1.36 -7.97
C SER A 189 -24.34 -1.25 -6.71
N SER A 190 -23.25 -0.48 -6.77
CA SER A 190 -22.39 -0.23 -5.62
C SER A 190 -23.12 0.58 -4.54
N TYR A 191 -23.87 1.60 -4.94
CA TYR A 191 -24.69 2.39 -4.00
C TYR A 191 -25.78 1.55 -3.34
N LEU A 192 -26.43 0.64 -4.08
CA LEU A 192 -27.41 -0.29 -3.50
C LEU A 192 -26.77 -1.27 -2.51
N ILE A 193 -25.57 -1.77 -2.80
CA ILE A 193 -24.82 -2.62 -1.87
C ILE A 193 -24.47 -1.84 -0.60
N VAL A 194 -23.95 -0.61 -0.75
CA VAL A 194 -23.63 0.26 0.39
C VAL A 194 -24.87 0.55 1.22
N GLY A 195 -26.00 0.88 0.59
CA GLY A 195 -27.28 1.11 1.27
C GLY A 195 -27.74 -0.12 2.06
N LYS A 196 -27.67 -1.31 1.46
CA LYS A 196 -28.01 -2.56 2.14
C LYS A 196 -27.07 -2.89 3.29
N VAL A 197 -25.76 -2.63 3.17
CA VAL A 197 -24.78 -2.91 4.23
C VAL A 197 -24.91 -1.94 5.40
N LEU A 198 -25.28 -0.69 5.10
CA LEU A 198 -25.44 0.36 6.10
C LEU A 198 -26.85 0.42 6.70
N ASP A 199 -27.80 -0.38 6.21
CA ASP A 199 -29.23 -0.31 6.55
C ASP A 199 -29.80 1.12 6.39
N LEU A 200 -29.53 1.72 5.23
CA LEU A 200 -30.05 3.02 4.77
C LEU A 200 -31.45 2.91 4.16
#